data_AF-A0A953Y3T6-F1
#
_entry.id   AF-A0A953Y3T6-F1
#
_cell.length_a   1.000
_cell.length_b   1.000
_cell.length_c   1.000
_cell.angle_alpha   90.00
_cell.angle_beta   90.00
_cell.angle_gamma   90.00
#
_symmetry.space_group_name_H-M   'P 1'
#
loop_
_entity.id
_entity.type
_entity.pdbx_description
1 polymer ?
#
loop_
_entity_poly.entity_id
_entity_poly.type
_entity_poly.pdbx_seq_one_letter_code
_entity_poly.pdbx_strand_id
1 'polypeptide(L)'
;MNADGTVYHRYGSRTSDSASDLLRMSALVGVLEAGLRAHAEHEPAPAPRGKPRTLDDYPVWREKLAAVKQQGRSIDCYHCHFVFETERRQAVADGTWERARIWRWPPPEQVGLELDPARPQRVTGVRPGSPAAAAGVEAGDRLLRVGAQAVA
;
A
#
# COMPACT_ATOMS: atom_id res chain seq x y z
N MET A 1 12.55 2.75 4.39
CA MET A 1 11.84 3.58 5.39
C MET A 1 12.88 4.12 6.35
N ASN A 2 12.62 5.25 6.99
CA ASN A 2 13.47 5.77 8.06
C ASN A 2 13.06 5.20 9.43
N ALA A 3 13.93 5.35 10.44
CA ALA A 3 13.67 5.01 11.83
C ALA A 3 12.51 5.80 12.44
N ASP A 4 12.25 7.03 11.96
CA ASP A 4 11.10 7.84 12.39
C ASP A 4 9.74 7.39 11.80
N GLY A 5 9.73 6.32 10.99
CA GLY A 5 8.53 5.78 10.35
C GLY A 5 8.24 6.36 8.96
N THR A 6 9.07 7.27 8.45
CA THR A 6 8.90 7.84 7.10
C THR A 6 9.04 6.76 6.02
N VAL A 7 8.01 6.64 5.17
CA VAL A 7 8.00 5.73 4.01
C VAL A 7 8.50 6.50 2.79
N TYR A 8 9.66 6.11 2.25
CA TYR A 8 10.26 6.75 1.07
C TYR A 8 9.50 6.41 -0.21
N HIS A 9 9.42 5.12 -0.52
CA HIS A 9 8.80 4.61 -1.74
C HIS A 9 8.05 3.31 -1.42
N ARG A 10 7.11 2.96 -2.29
CA ARG A 10 6.40 1.68 -2.26
C ARG A 10 6.63 1.00 -3.60
N TYR A 11 6.95 -0.28 -3.57
CA TYR A 11 7.16 -1.09 -4.76
C TYR A 11 6.34 -2.37 -4.67
N GLY A 12 5.80 -2.78 -5.81
CA GLY A 12 4.98 -3.97 -5.94
C GLY A 12 3.49 -3.66 -6.00
N SER A 13 2.82 -4.40 -6.88
CA SER A 13 1.38 -4.48 -7.02
C SER A 13 1.08 -5.78 -7.79
N ARG A 14 -0.21 -6.06 -8.01
CA ARG A 14 -0.66 -7.21 -8.80
C ARG A 14 -1.85 -6.84 -9.66
N THR A 15 -1.99 -7.52 -10.79
CA THR A 15 -3.19 -7.48 -11.64
C THR A 15 -4.10 -8.65 -11.27
N SER A 16 -5.25 -8.74 -11.93
CA SER A 16 -6.09 -9.95 -11.92
C SER A 16 -5.40 -11.15 -12.57
N ASP A 17 -4.48 -10.89 -13.49
CA ASP A 17 -3.96 -11.89 -14.41
C ASP A 17 -2.79 -12.64 -13.77
N SER A 18 -1.88 -11.93 -13.10
CA SER A 18 -0.82 -12.56 -12.31
C SER A 18 -0.33 -11.68 -11.15
N ALA A 19 0.18 -12.37 -10.12
CA ALA A 19 0.82 -11.74 -8.97
C ALA A 19 2.15 -11.04 -9.32
N SER A 20 2.75 -11.34 -10.47
CA SER A 20 4.07 -10.84 -10.88
C SER A 20 4.06 -9.90 -12.09
N ASP A 21 2.89 -9.59 -12.67
CA ASP A 21 2.81 -8.82 -13.91
C ASP A 21 3.44 -7.43 -13.84
N LEU A 22 3.36 -6.82 -12.66
CA LEU A 22 3.89 -5.48 -12.38
C LEU A 22 5.26 -5.52 -11.68
N LEU A 23 5.87 -6.71 -11.55
CA LEU A 23 7.15 -6.88 -10.89
C LEU A 23 8.26 -7.01 -11.93
N ARG A 24 9.22 -6.09 -11.91
CA ARG A 24 10.44 -6.12 -12.72
C ARG A 24 11.66 -5.91 -11.83
N MET A 25 12.69 -6.74 -12.00
CA MET A 25 13.92 -6.60 -11.22
C MET A 25 14.60 -5.24 -11.42
N SER A 26 14.57 -4.70 -12.64
CA SER A 26 15.09 -3.35 -12.93
C SER A 26 14.35 -2.25 -12.16
N ALA A 27 13.03 -2.33 -12.08
CA ALA A 27 12.22 -1.39 -11.30
C ALA A 27 12.52 -1.51 -9.80
N LEU A 28 12.69 -2.73 -9.28
CA LEU A 28 13.09 -2.93 -7.89
C LEU A 28 14.45 -2.28 -7.58
N VAL A 29 15.46 -2.50 -8.43
CA VAL A 29 16.77 -1.87 -8.26
C VAL A 29 16.65 -0.35 -8.28
N GLY A 30 15.91 0.22 -9.23
CA GLY A 30 15.68 1.66 -9.31
C GLY A 30 15.02 2.24 -8.06
N VAL A 31 14.04 1.52 -7.48
CA VAL A 31 13.40 1.93 -6.22
C VAL A 31 14.37 1.86 -5.03
N LEU A 32 15.25 0.86 -4.99
CA LEU A 32 16.27 0.75 -3.94
C LEU A 32 17.29 1.89 -4.02
N GLU A 33 17.79 2.21 -5.21
CA GLU A 33 18.68 3.35 -5.44
C GLU A 33 18.03 4.68 -5.07
N ALA A 34 16.78 4.89 -5.49
CA ALA A 34 16.01 6.06 -5.10
C ALA A 34 15.79 6.13 -3.59
N GLY A 35 15.56 4.99 -2.93
CA GLY A 35 15.44 4.88 -1.48
C GLY A 35 16.71 5.29 -0.75
N LEU A 36 17.90 4.94 -1.27
CA LEU A 36 19.18 5.39 -0.70
C LEU A 36 19.36 6.90 -0.81
N ARG A 37 19.03 7.48 -1.98
CA ARG A 37 19.06 8.95 -2.16
C ARG A 37 18.07 9.66 -1.25
N ALA A 38 16.82 9.20 -1.20
CA ALA A 38 15.81 9.74 -0.31
C ALA A 38 16.19 9.62 1.17
N HIS A 39 16.94 8.57 1.53
CA HIS A 39 17.47 8.42 2.88
C HIS A 39 18.58 9.41 3.19
N ALA A 40 19.49 9.67 2.24
CA ALA A 40 20.55 10.67 2.39
C ALA A 40 20.01 12.10 2.48
N GLU A 41 18.91 12.39 1.80
CA GLU A 41 18.22 13.69 1.80
C GLU A 41 17.14 13.81 2.89
N HIS A 42 17.04 12.82 3.79
CA HIS A 42 15.95 12.74 4.76
C HIS A 42 16.09 13.79 5.86
N GLU A 43 15.14 14.71 5.91
CA GLU A 43 14.93 15.59 7.06
C GLU A 43 14.04 14.89 8.10
N PRO A 44 14.45 14.86 9.40
CA PRO A 44 13.66 14.22 10.45
C PRO A 44 12.22 14.72 10.47
N ALA A 45 11.28 13.79 10.31
CA ALA A 45 9.87 14.08 10.50
C ALA A 45 9.49 13.80 11.96
N PRO A 46 8.57 14.57 12.56
CA PRO A 46 8.02 14.18 13.84
C PRO A 46 7.38 12.80 13.68
N ALA A 47 7.85 11.85 14.50
CA ALA A 47 7.34 10.48 14.48
C ALA A 47 5.80 10.48 14.57
N PRO A 48 5.12 9.52 13.91
CA PRO A 48 3.67 9.38 14.02
C PRO A 48 3.24 9.45 15.48
N ARG A 49 2.34 10.38 15.80
CA ARG A 49 1.84 10.55 17.17
C ARG A 49 0.86 9.42 17.49
N GLY A 50 1.18 8.62 18.50
CA GLY A 50 0.29 7.60 19.05
C GLY A 50 0.97 6.26 19.31
N LYS A 51 0.44 5.50 20.26
CA LYS A 51 0.89 4.12 20.49
C LYS A 51 0.55 3.28 19.24
N PRO A 52 1.48 2.48 18.69
CA PRO A 52 1.16 1.52 17.65
C PRO A 52 -0.01 0.64 18.10
N ARG A 53 -1.03 0.51 17.27
CA ARG A 53 -2.13 -0.43 17.50
C ARG A 53 -1.65 -1.85 17.24
N THR A 54 -1.99 -2.78 18.13
CA THR A 54 -1.74 -4.21 17.95
C THR A 54 -3.06 -4.95 17.76
N LEU A 55 -3.00 -6.20 17.31
CA LEU A 55 -4.19 -7.03 17.20
C LEU A 55 -4.82 -7.28 18.58
N ASP A 56 -4.01 -7.31 19.64
CA ASP A 56 -4.49 -7.52 21.01
C ASP A 56 -5.33 -6.36 21.53
N ASP A 57 -5.33 -5.19 20.88
CA ASP A 57 -6.23 -4.10 21.23
C ASP A 57 -7.71 -4.45 20.90
N TYR A 58 -7.95 -5.39 19.98
CA TYR A 58 -9.29 -5.77 19.53
C TYR A 58 -9.90 -6.93 20.34
N PRO A 59 -11.06 -6.74 21.01
CA PRO A 59 -11.78 -7.81 21.68
C PRO A 59 -11.96 -9.07 20.84
N VAL A 60 -12.41 -8.95 19.58
CA VAL A 60 -12.66 -10.10 18.70
C VAL A 60 -11.40 -10.92 18.42
N TRP A 61 -10.23 -10.30 18.47
CA TRP A 61 -8.96 -11.01 18.29
C TRP A 61 -8.57 -11.78 19.55
N ARG A 62 -8.71 -11.15 20.73
CA ARG A 62 -8.42 -11.80 22.01
C ARG A 62 -9.32 -13.02 22.23
N GLU A 63 -10.59 -12.92 21.88
CA GLU A 63 -11.54 -14.04 21.95
C GLU A 63 -11.14 -15.18 21.00
N LYS A 64 -10.76 -14.85 19.76
CA LYS A 64 -10.23 -15.83 18.80
C LYS A 64 -9.00 -16.56 19.35
N LEU A 65 -8.05 -15.83 19.92
CA LEU A 65 -6.85 -16.43 20.53
C LEU A 65 -7.19 -17.31 21.73
N ALA A 66 -8.11 -16.87 22.59
CA ALA A 66 -8.56 -17.66 23.73
C ALA A 66 -9.21 -18.98 23.29
N ALA A 67 -10.06 -18.95 22.26
CA ALA A 67 -10.70 -20.14 21.69
C ALA A 67 -9.67 -21.10 21.05
N VAL A 68 -8.68 -20.57 20.31
CA VAL A 68 -7.60 -21.38 19.73
C VAL A 68 -6.79 -22.05 20.85
N LYS A 69 -6.47 -21.33 21.92
CA LYS A 69 -5.76 -21.87 23.09
C LYS A 69 -6.57 -22.94 23.82
N GLN A 70 -7.87 -22.76 23.98
CA GLN A 70 -8.77 -23.77 24.58
C GLN A 70 -8.78 -25.08 23.79
N GLN A 71 -8.53 -25.03 22.48
CA GLN A 71 -8.40 -26.21 21.61
C GLN A 71 -6.99 -26.84 21.67
N GLY A 72 -6.11 -26.38 22.56
CA GLY A 72 -4.74 -26.88 22.66
C GLY A 72 -3.83 -26.45 21.50
N ARG A 73 -4.19 -25.39 20.77
CA ARG A 73 -3.46 -24.88 19.60
C ARG A 73 -2.85 -23.51 19.89
N SER A 74 -1.82 -23.13 19.13
CA SER A 74 -1.23 -21.78 19.11
C SER A 74 -1.30 -21.16 17.71
N ILE A 75 -1.22 -19.82 17.65
CA ILE A 75 -0.95 -19.10 16.39
C ILE A 75 0.52 -18.69 16.44
N ASP A 76 1.34 -19.32 15.60
CA ASP A 76 2.80 -19.15 15.64
C ASP A 76 3.29 -17.94 14.82
N CYS A 77 2.48 -17.48 13.85
CA CYS A 77 2.81 -16.36 12.97
C CYS A 77 1.62 -15.42 12.78
N TYR A 78 1.90 -14.11 12.89
CA TYR A 78 0.96 -13.05 12.51
C TYR A 78 1.17 -12.66 11.04
N HIS A 79 0.15 -12.81 10.20
CA HIS A 79 0.17 -12.33 8.82
C HIS A 79 -0.56 -10.99 8.69
N CYS A 80 -0.14 -10.17 7.74
CA CYS A 80 -0.66 -8.81 7.50
C CYS A 80 -2.19 -8.79 7.26
N HIS A 81 -2.75 -9.86 6.70
CA HIS A 81 -4.20 -9.98 6.49
C HIS A 81 -5.00 -10.01 7.79
N PHE A 82 -4.40 -10.42 8.92
CA PHE A 82 -5.09 -10.44 10.21
C PHE A 82 -5.46 -9.05 10.69
N VAL A 83 -4.70 -7.99 10.33
CA VAL A 83 -5.02 -6.61 10.73
C VAL A 83 -6.35 -6.18 10.13
N PHE A 84 -6.47 -6.17 8.80
CA PHE A 84 -7.71 -5.76 8.13
C PHE A 84 -8.88 -6.70 8.39
N GLU A 85 -8.60 -8.00 8.55
CA GLU A 85 -9.63 -8.97 8.94
C GLU A 85 -10.17 -8.68 10.34
N THR A 86 -9.28 -8.43 11.30
CA THR A 86 -9.64 -8.16 12.70
C THR A 86 -10.39 -6.84 12.83
N GLU A 87 -9.90 -5.77 12.21
CA GLU A 87 -10.59 -4.47 12.18
C GLU A 87 -12.01 -4.59 11.61
N ARG A 88 -12.16 -5.38 10.54
CA ARG A 88 -13.47 -5.65 9.94
C ARG A 88 -14.37 -6.45 10.87
N ARG A 89 -13.86 -7.52 11.48
CA ARG A 89 -14.62 -8.35 12.42
C ARG A 89 -15.05 -7.55 13.65
N GLN A 90 -14.18 -6.68 14.16
CA GLN A 90 -14.52 -5.78 15.25
C GLN A 90 -15.63 -4.81 14.83
N ALA A 91 -15.49 -4.16 13.67
CA ALA A 91 -16.53 -3.25 13.18
C ALA A 91 -17.88 -3.94 12.98
N VAL A 92 -17.88 -5.22 12.58
CA VAL A 92 -19.11 -6.03 12.50
C VAL A 92 -19.69 -6.29 13.90
N ALA A 93 -18.85 -6.69 14.86
CA ALA A 93 -19.27 -6.89 16.24
C ALA A 93 -19.83 -5.62 16.89
N ASP A 94 -19.24 -4.46 16.57
CA ASP A 94 -19.65 -3.15 17.07
C ASP A 94 -20.87 -2.58 16.32
N GLY A 95 -21.36 -3.25 15.26
CA GLY A 95 -22.47 -2.77 14.43
C GLY A 95 -22.13 -1.53 13.58
N THR A 96 -20.85 -1.22 13.38
CA THR A 96 -20.37 -0.04 12.63
C THR A 96 -19.85 -0.38 11.24
N TRP A 97 -19.92 -1.64 10.82
CA TRP A 97 -19.40 -2.07 9.54
C TRP A 97 -20.25 -1.59 8.36
N GLU A 98 -19.57 -1.07 7.34
CA GLU A 98 -20.17 -0.66 6.08
C GLU A 98 -19.29 -1.10 4.92
N ARG A 99 -19.90 -1.47 3.78
CA ARG A 99 -19.17 -1.86 2.57
C ARG A 99 -18.24 -0.75 2.06
N ALA A 100 -18.64 0.52 2.24
CA ALA A 100 -17.86 1.68 1.83
C ALA A 100 -16.49 1.79 2.55
N ARG A 101 -16.33 1.14 3.71
CA ARG A 101 -15.04 1.10 4.44
C ARG A 101 -13.96 0.27 3.73
N ILE A 102 -14.31 -0.50 2.70
CA ILE A 102 -13.32 -1.21 1.88
C ILE A 102 -12.66 -0.20 0.94
N TRP A 103 -11.60 0.45 1.42
CA TRP A 103 -10.74 1.25 0.56
C TRP A 103 -9.91 0.33 -0.33
N ARG A 104 -9.98 0.56 -1.64
CA ARG A 104 -9.13 -0.08 -2.64
C ARG A 104 -8.33 1.02 -3.31
N TRP A 105 -7.01 0.91 -3.26
CA TRP A 105 -6.17 1.81 -4.04
C TRP A 105 -6.47 1.59 -5.53
N PRO A 106 -6.89 2.61 -6.28
CA PRO A 106 -7.17 2.44 -7.69
C PRO A 106 -5.85 2.13 -8.42
N PRO A 107 -5.78 1.07 -9.23
CA PRO A 107 -4.63 0.89 -10.09
C PRO A 107 -4.61 2.02 -11.14
N PRO A 108 -3.44 2.35 -11.72
CA PRO A 108 -3.27 3.52 -12.60
C PRO A 108 -4.29 3.58 -13.75
N GLU A 109 -4.70 2.42 -14.25
CA GLU A 109 -5.64 2.28 -15.36
C GLU A 109 -7.03 2.82 -14.99
N GLN A 110 -7.43 2.83 -13.71
CA GLN A 110 -8.71 3.40 -13.29
C GLN A 110 -8.76 4.92 -13.48
N VAL A 111 -7.64 5.63 -13.36
CA VAL A 111 -7.56 7.06 -13.69
C VAL A 111 -7.15 7.31 -15.16
N GLY A 112 -6.87 6.24 -15.90
CA GLY A 112 -6.56 6.29 -17.34
C GLY A 112 -5.08 6.33 -17.68
N LEU A 113 -4.20 5.99 -16.74
CA LEU A 113 -2.76 5.91 -16.96
C LEU A 113 -2.33 4.48 -17.31
N GLU A 114 -1.46 4.36 -18.29
CA GLU A 114 -0.66 3.16 -18.56
C GLU A 114 0.80 3.49 -18.26
N LEU A 115 1.45 2.66 -17.45
CA LEU A 115 2.81 2.90 -16.96
C LEU A 115 3.76 1.80 -17.42
N ASP A 116 5.02 2.15 -17.69
CA ASP A 116 6.08 1.18 -18.02
C ASP A 116 6.39 0.31 -16.78
N PRO A 117 6.16 -1.02 -16.80
CA PRO A 117 6.41 -1.87 -15.63
C PRO A 117 7.89 -1.91 -15.21
N ALA A 118 8.82 -1.64 -16.12
CA ALA A 118 10.25 -1.57 -15.82
C ALA A 118 10.68 -0.19 -15.33
N ARG A 119 9.89 0.85 -15.61
CA ARG A 119 10.09 2.25 -15.21
C ARG A 119 8.74 2.88 -14.84
N PRO A 120 8.17 2.56 -13.66
CA PRO A 120 6.79 2.91 -13.30
C PRO A 120 6.51 4.42 -13.26
N GLN A 121 7.54 5.26 -13.30
CA GLN A 121 7.39 6.70 -13.44
C GLN A 121 7.13 7.17 -14.88
N ARG A 122 7.24 6.31 -15.90
CA ARG A 122 7.01 6.69 -17.30
C ARG A 122 5.60 6.32 -17.72
N VAL A 123 4.87 7.31 -18.24
CA VAL A 123 3.57 7.14 -18.86
C VAL A 123 3.78 6.59 -20.27
N THR A 124 3.27 5.40 -20.55
CA THR A 124 3.32 4.78 -21.89
C THR A 124 2.06 5.05 -22.69
N GLY A 125 0.95 5.35 -22.02
CA GLY A 125 -0.34 5.58 -22.65
C GLY A 125 -1.29 6.31 -21.72
N VAL A 126 -2.25 7.02 -22.33
CA VAL A 126 -3.33 7.70 -21.61
C VAL A 126 -4.64 7.39 -22.33
N ARG A 127 -5.62 6.85 -21.59
CA ARG A 127 -6.91 6.48 -22.16
C ARG A 127 -7.70 7.75 -22.54
N PRO A 128 -8.23 7.87 -23.78
CA PRO A 128 -9.06 9.00 -24.17
C PRO A 128 -10.31 9.16 -23.27
N GLY A 129 -10.66 10.41 -22.95
CA GLY A 129 -11.81 10.72 -22.10
C GLY A 129 -11.65 10.33 -20.62
N SER A 130 -10.46 9.92 -20.19
CA SER A 130 -10.16 9.61 -18.79
C SER A 130 -9.84 10.84 -17.95
N PRO A 131 -9.86 10.74 -16.60
CA PRO A 131 -9.36 11.79 -15.73
C PRO A 131 -7.92 12.23 -16.04
N ALA A 132 -7.04 11.29 -16.38
CA ALA A 132 -5.66 11.60 -16.78
C ALA A 132 -5.61 12.42 -18.08
N ALA A 133 -6.42 12.08 -19.08
CA ALA A 133 -6.53 12.85 -20.32
C ALA A 133 -7.09 14.26 -20.07
N ALA A 134 -8.13 14.37 -19.23
CA ALA A 134 -8.71 15.66 -18.86
C ALA A 134 -7.72 16.57 -18.07
N ALA A 135 -6.79 15.96 -17.34
CA ALA A 135 -5.71 16.65 -16.66
C ALA A 135 -4.53 17.03 -17.57
N GLY A 136 -4.58 16.64 -18.86
CA GLY A 136 -3.52 16.94 -19.84
C GLY A 136 -2.27 16.07 -19.71
N VAL A 137 -2.37 14.88 -19.09
CA VAL A 137 -1.25 13.93 -19.08
C VAL A 137 -1.12 13.31 -20.47
N GLU A 138 0.12 13.16 -20.94
CA GLU A 138 0.44 12.61 -22.25
C GLU A 138 1.35 11.38 -22.15
N ALA A 139 1.33 10.55 -23.20
CA ALA A 139 2.30 9.47 -23.34
C ALA A 139 3.71 10.06 -23.50
N GLY A 140 4.67 9.51 -22.77
CA GLY A 140 6.04 10.05 -22.68
C GLY A 140 6.30 10.86 -21.42
N ASP A 141 5.25 11.30 -20.72
CA ASP A 141 5.40 12.01 -19.45
C ASP A 141 6.12 11.18 -18.40
N ARG A 142 6.79 11.90 -17.50
CA ARG A 142 7.44 11.32 -16.33
C ARG A 142 6.76 11.81 -15.05
N LEU A 143 6.17 10.87 -14.31
CA LEU A 143 5.63 11.11 -12.98
C LEU A 143 6.77 11.45 -12.01
N LEU A 144 6.69 12.62 -11.40
CA LEU A 144 7.66 13.06 -10.40
C LEU A 144 7.13 12.84 -8.98
N ARG A 145 5.84 13.12 -8.78
CA ARG A 145 5.18 13.08 -7.47
C ARG A 145 3.72 12.65 -7.59
N VAL A 146 3.21 12.00 -6.54
CA VAL A 146 1.78 11.74 -6.31
C VAL A 146 1.41 12.29 -4.94
N GLY A 147 0.62 13.37 -4.93
CA GLY A 147 0.41 14.16 -3.72
C GLY A 147 1.75 14.69 -3.18
N ALA A 148 2.04 14.43 -1.91
CA ALA A 148 3.30 14.85 -1.29
C ALA A 148 4.49 13.91 -1.59
N GLN A 149 4.26 12.70 -2.13
CA GLN A 149 5.28 11.67 -2.21
C GLN A 149 5.98 11.65 -3.57
N ALA A 150 7.32 11.58 -3.57
CA ALA A 150 8.10 11.39 -4.79
C ALA A 150 7.95 9.96 -5.35
N VAL A 151 7.89 9.85 -6.67
CA VAL A 151 7.82 8.57 -7.40
C VAL A 151 9.24 8.13 -7.77
N ALA A 152 9.56 6.87 -7.48
CA ALA A 152 10.82 6.23 -7.84
C ALA A 152 10.62 5.28 -9.03
#